data_AF-A0A439PKC1-F1
#
_entry.id   AF-A0A439PKC1-F1
#
_cell.length_a   1.000
_cell.length_b   1.000
_cell.length_c   1.000
_cell.angle_alpha   90.00
_cell.angle_beta   90.00
_cell.angle_gamma   90.00
#
_symmetry.space_group_name_H-M   'P 1'
#
loop_
_entity.id
_entity.type
_entity.pdbx_description
1 polymer ?
#
loop_
_entity_poly.entity_id
_entity_poly.type
_entity_poly.pdbx_seq_one_letter_code
_entity_poly.pdbx_strand_id
1 'polypeptide(L)'
;MRRADRLFQIVQHLRGGRLVTAQKLGTWLEVSERTIYRDIADLQSTGVPIDGEAGVGYMMREGFDLPPLMFTRDEIVALVAGARMVRAFGGAAMARAADEALVKIGAVLPETEKDRIARTEIHTPMWVVSDAAREAIDLIERAVEKRQVLTIDYSDEAGRGTARDIRPLGLWFWGKVWTLVAWCEMRDDFRAFRIDRIASVVIAGRTFKPERGKQLADFYRAVERSEDYGMAPDRAART
;
A
#
# COMPACT_ATOMS: atom_id res chain seq x y z
N MET A 1 7.59 -26.68 6.89
CA MET A 1 7.14 -25.37 7.42
C MET A 1 8.29 -24.37 7.41
N ARG A 2 8.07 -23.10 7.02
CA ARG A 2 9.11 -22.06 7.13
C ARG A 2 9.33 -21.71 8.60
N ARG A 3 10.55 -21.30 8.97
CA ARG A 3 10.91 -21.01 10.37
C ARG A 3 10.06 -19.87 10.97
N ALA A 4 9.82 -18.80 10.22
CA ALA A 4 9.01 -17.67 10.68
C ALA A 4 7.57 -18.09 11.07
N ASP A 5 6.92 -18.87 10.20
CA ASP A 5 5.57 -19.40 10.46
C ASP A 5 5.54 -20.24 11.74
N ARG A 6 6.59 -21.04 11.96
CA ARG A 6 6.71 -21.89 13.15
C ARG A 6 6.86 -21.09 14.44
N LEU A 7 7.73 -20.08 14.44
CA LEU A 7 7.92 -19.19 15.59
C LEU A 7 6.63 -18.46 15.94
N PHE A 8 5.91 -17.96 14.93
CA PHE A 8 4.60 -17.33 15.12
C PHE A 8 3.60 -18.32 15.76
N GLN A 9 3.48 -19.53 15.22
CA GLN A 9 2.57 -20.54 15.74
C GLN A 9 2.87 -20.96 17.19
N ILE A 10 4.16 -21.06 17.57
CA ILE A 10 4.57 -21.32 18.96
C ILE A 10 4.05 -20.21 19.87
N VAL A 11 4.26 -18.94 19.52
CA VAL A 11 3.77 -17.81 20.31
C VAL A 11 2.24 -17.81 20.41
N GLN A 12 1.53 -18.09 19.32
CA GLN A 12 0.07 -18.18 19.33
C GLN A 12 -0.45 -19.29 20.27
N HIS A 13 0.23 -20.43 20.32
CA HIS A 13 -0.14 -21.53 21.22
C HIS A 13 0.10 -21.19 22.70
N LEU A 14 1.19 -20.50 23.01
CA LEU A 14 1.54 -20.13 24.38
C LEU A 14 0.73 -18.93 24.90
N ARG A 15 0.10 -18.16 24.00
CA ARG A 15 -0.67 -16.93 24.32
C ARG A 15 -1.82 -17.15 25.29
N GLY A 16 -2.39 -18.35 25.35
CA GLY A 16 -3.47 -18.67 26.29
C GLY A 16 -3.03 -18.85 27.74
N GLY A 17 -1.77 -18.59 28.09
CA GLY A 17 -1.22 -18.73 29.44
C GLY A 17 -1.16 -20.18 29.96
N ARG A 18 -1.48 -21.16 29.12
CA ARG A 18 -1.47 -22.58 29.47
C ARG A 18 -0.06 -23.14 29.36
N LEU A 19 0.34 -23.94 30.33
CA LEU A 19 1.59 -24.70 30.27
C LEU A 19 1.52 -25.76 29.17
N VAL A 20 2.44 -25.71 28.21
CA VAL A 20 2.54 -26.65 27.09
C VAL A 20 3.96 -27.21 27.00
N THR A 21 4.07 -28.54 26.98
CA THR A 21 5.35 -29.25 26.83
C THR A 21 5.92 -29.13 25.41
N ALA A 22 7.25 -29.20 25.27
CA ALA A 22 7.91 -29.26 23.95
C ALA A 22 7.42 -30.42 23.07
N GLN A 23 7.10 -31.57 23.68
CA GLN A 23 6.57 -32.74 22.97
C GLN A 23 5.22 -32.46 22.30
N LYS A 24 4.29 -31.81 23.02
CA LYS A 24 2.99 -31.37 22.47
C LYS A 24 3.17 -30.37 21.32
N LEU A 25 4.03 -29.37 21.51
CA LEU A 25 4.33 -28.39 20.45
C LEU A 25 4.96 -29.06 19.22
N GLY A 26 5.90 -29.99 19.44
CA GLY A 26 6.56 -30.74 18.37
C GLY A 26 5.60 -31.63 17.59
N THR A 27 4.68 -32.30 18.30
CA THR A 27 3.62 -33.10 17.68
C THR A 27 2.69 -32.23 16.82
N TRP A 28 2.28 -31.07 17.32
CA TRP A 28 1.36 -30.17 16.61
C TRP A 28 2.01 -29.49 15.40
N LEU A 29 3.28 -29.13 15.51
CA LEU A 29 4.06 -28.45 14.46
C LEU A 29 4.78 -29.42 13.52
N GLU A 30 4.64 -30.74 13.75
CA GLU A 30 5.33 -31.81 13.02
C GLU A 30 6.87 -31.61 12.98
N VAL A 31 7.46 -31.24 14.12
CA VAL A 31 8.91 -31.07 14.30
C VAL A 31 9.42 -31.77 15.55
N SER A 32 10.74 -32.01 15.60
CA SER A 32 11.37 -32.60 16.79
C SER A 32 11.34 -31.66 17.99
N GLU A 33 11.34 -32.23 19.21
CA GLU A 33 11.47 -31.47 20.45
C GLU A 33 12.73 -30.60 20.47
N ARG A 34 13.85 -31.11 19.94
CA ARG A 34 15.10 -30.33 19.78
C ARG A 34 14.89 -29.04 18.99
N THR A 35 14.01 -29.06 17.99
CA THR A 35 13.66 -27.87 17.20
C THR A 35 12.84 -26.89 18.03
N ILE A 36 11.88 -27.39 18.82
CA ILE A 36 11.08 -26.56 19.74
C ILE A 36 11.96 -25.90 20.79
N TYR A 37 12.88 -26.64 21.42
CA TYR A 37 13.79 -26.09 22.42
C TYR A 37 14.64 -24.94 21.87
N ARG A 38 15.19 -25.11 20.67
CA ARG A 38 15.96 -24.06 19.99
C ARG A 38 15.09 -22.85 19.68
N ASP A 39 13.92 -23.07 19.10
CA ASP A 39 13.02 -21.99 18.70
C ASP A 39 12.49 -21.20 19.92
N ILE A 40 12.23 -21.86 21.05
CA ILE A 40 11.86 -21.19 22.31
C ILE A 40 13.03 -20.38 22.88
N ALA A 41 14.25 -20.92 22.87
CA ALA A 41 15.42 -20.18 23.30
C ALA A 41 15.65 -18.92 22.45
N ASP A 42 15.44 -19.03 21.14
CA ASP A 42 15.51 -17.89 20.21
C ASP A 42 14.41 -16.86 20.54
N LEU A 43 13.16 -17.28 20.76
CA LEU A 43 12.07 -16.38 21.17
C LEU A 43 12.38 -15.67 22.50
N GLN A 44 12.85 -16.38 23.51
CA GLN A 44 13.27 -15.82 24.79
C GLN A 44 14.39 -14.78 24.61
N SER A 45 15.38 -15.08 23.77
CA SER A 45 16.49 -14.14 23.47
C SER A 45 16.03 -12.85 22.79
N THR A 46 14.90 -12.90 22.07
CA THR A 46 14.27 -11.73 21.43
C THR A 46 13.30 -10.97 22.34
N GLY A 47 13.20 -11.33 23.62
CA GLY A 47 12.36 -10.63 24.59
C GLY A 47 10.92 -11.13 24.69
N VAL A 48 10.58 -12.27 24.08
CA VAL A 48 9.28 -12.92 24.31
C VAL A 48 9.30 -13.57 25.71
N PRO A 49 8.40 -13.21 26.64
CA PRO A 49 8.39 -13.68 28.02
C PRO A 49 7.73 -15.05 28.12
N ILE A 50 8.41 -16.03 27.55
CA ILE A 50 8.12 -17.44 27.74
C ILE A 50 8.87 -17.86 29.00
N ASP A 51 8.14 -18.29 30.02
CA ASP A 51 8.69 -18.92 31.20
C ASP A 51 8.60 -20.44 31.06
N GLY A 52 9.53 -21.15 31.71
CA GLY A 52 9.56 -22.61 31.71
C GLY A 52 10.92 -23.18 31.30
N GLU A 53 11.05 -24.49 31.49
CA GLU A 53 12.30 -25.22 31.30
C GLU A 53 12.05 -26.54 30.56
N ALA A 54 13.13 -27.07 29.97
CA ALA A 54 13.08 -28.33 29.25
C ALA A 54 12.59 -29.47 30.18
N GLY A 55 11.68 -30.30 29.67
CA GLY A 55 11.06 -31.38 30.44
C GLY A 55 9.91 -30.96 31.37
N VAL A 56 9.76 -29.67 31.71
CA VAL A 56 8.62 -29.16 32.50
C VAL A 56 7.53 -28.62 31.57
N GLY A 57 7.93 -27.88 30.55
CA GLY A 57 7.04 -27.20 29.62
C GLY A 57 7.15 -25.68 29.71
N TYR A 58 6.41 -25.01 28.84
CA TYR A 58 6.53 -23.58 28.60
C TYR A 58 5.17 -22.90 28.67
N MET A 59 5.15 -21.69 29.20
CA MET A 59 3.96 -20.84 29.21
C MET A 59 4.38 -19.39 28.97
N MET A 60 3.49 -18.59 28.41
CA MET A 60 3.73 -17.16 28.28
C MET A 60 3.15 -16.44 29.49
N ARG A 61 3.90 -15.49 30.08
CA ARG A 61 3.37 -14.68 31.18
C ARG A 61 2.10 -13.96 30.77
N GLU A 62 1.11 -13.97 31.67
CA GLU A 62 -0.09 -13.14 31.52
C GLU A 62 0.30 -11.66 31.40
N GLY A 63 -0.43 -10.92 30.56
CA GLY A 63 -0.12 -9.53 30.26
C GLY A 63 0.94 -9.31 29.19
N PHE A 64 1.54 -10.37 28.63
CA PHE A 64 2.28 -10.24 27.37
C PHE A 64 1.31 -10.26 26.20
N ASP A 65 0.80 -9.09 25.82
CA ASP A 65 0.45 -8.89 24.42
C ASP A 65 1.75 -8.72 23.64
N LEU A 66 1.91 -9.48 22.56
CA LEU A 66 2.92 -9.18 21.54
C LEU A 66 2.80 -7.68 21.25
N PRO A 67 3.86 -6.86 21.46
CA PRO A 67 3.71 -5.42 21.35
C PRO A 67 3.07 -5.09 20.01
N PRO A 68 1.94 -4.36 20.01
CA PRO A 68 1.37 -3.91 18.77
C PRO A 68 2.45 -3.16 18.00
N LEU A 69 2.74 -3.61 16.77
CA LEU A 69 3.67 -3.02 15.80
C LEU A 69 4.69 -2.03 16.39
N MET A 70 5.91 -2.51 16.67
CA MET A 70 7.01 -1.64 17.09
C MET A 70 7.46 -0.79 15.90
N PHE A 71 6.96 0.46 15.83
CA PHE A 71 7.50 1.47 14.93
C PHE A 71 8.61 2.27 15.61
N THR A 72 9.71 2.45 14.91
CA THR A 72 10.72 3.44 15.25
C THR A 72 10.17 4.85 15.06
N ARG A 73 10.84 5.82 15.67
CA ARG A 73 10.54 7.24 15.48
C ARG A 73 10.44 7.62 14.00
N ASP A 74 11.40 7.17 13.20
CA ASP A 74 11.52 7.57 11.81
C ASP A 74 10.44 6.92 10.94
N GLU A 75 10.02 5.70 11.26
CA GLU A 75 8.86 5.06 10.62
C GLU A 75 7.56 5.81 10.92
N ILE A 76 7.32 6.24 12.16
CA ILE A 76 6.13 7.04 12.50
C ILE A 76 6.12 8.35 11.71
N VAL A 77 7.26 9.06 11.68
CA VAL A 77 7.38 10.33 10.94
C VAL A 77 7.11 10.11 9.45
N ALA A 78 7.66 9.03 8.86
CA ALA A 78 7.46 8.71 7.46
C ALA A 78 5.98 8.40 7.14
N LEU A 79 5.31 7.62 7.99
CA LEU A 79 3.90 7.28 7.81
C LEU A 79 2.99 8.50 7.93
N VAL A 80 3.22 9.35 8.93
CA VAL A 80 2.45 10.60 9.10
C VAL A 80 2.67 11.54 7.93
N ALA A 81 3.92 11.72 7.49
CA ALA A 81 4.23 12.55 6.33
C ALA A 81 3.54 12.03 5.07
N GLY A 82 3.66 10.72 4.78
CA GLY A 82 3.04 10.08 3.63
C GLY A 82 1.51 10.19 3.65
N ALA A 83 0.88 9.95 4.80
CA ALA A 83 -0.57 10.10 4.95
C ALA A 83 -1.01 11.56 4.69
N ARG A 84 -0.30 12.56 5.22
CA ARG A 84 -0.60 13.98 4.97
C ARG A 84 -0.42 14.36 3.50
N MET A 85 0.59 13.81 2.81
CA MET A 85 0.74 13.97 1.36
C MET A 85 -0.44 13.35 0.59
N VAL A 86 -0.86 12.12 0.92
CA VAL A 86 -2.02 11.48 0.29
C VAL A 86 -3.30 12.27 0.52
N ARG A 87 -3.50 12.83 1.73
CA ARG A 87 -4.65 13.72 2.00
C ARG A 87 -4.65 14.96 1.12
N ALA A 88 -3.49 15.57 0.94
CA ALA A 88 -3.36 16.80 0.14
C ALA A 88 -3.46 16.54 -1.37
N PHE A 89 -2.87 15.45 -1.86
CA PHE A 89 -2.65 15.23 -3.30
C PHE A 89 -3.42 14.05 -3.89
N GLY A 90 -3.94 13.13 -3.08
CA GLY A 90 -4.68 11.95 -3.55
C GLY A 90 -6.16 12.22 -3.80
N GLY A 91 -6.89 11.17 -4.16
CA GLY A 91 -8.34 11.20 -4.26
C GLY A 91 -9.04 11.38 -2.91
N ALA A 92 -10.35 11.64 -2.92
CA ALA A 92 -11.13 11.91 -1.72
C ALA A 92 -11.30 10.67 -0.82
N ALA A 93 -11.46 9.49 -1.42
CA ALA A 93 -11.48 8.21 -0.72
C ALA A 93 -10.09 7.87 -0.17
N MET A 94 -9.03 8.10 -0.96
CA MET A 94 -7.65 7.93 -0.48
C MET A 94 -7.34 8.81 0.74
N ALA A 95 -7.75 10.08 0.70
CA ALA A 95 -7.56 11.02 1.81
C ALA A 95 -8.23 10.53 3.10
N ARG A 96 -9.50 10.08 3.00
CA ARG A 96 -10.24 9.51 4.14
C ARG A 96 -9.58 8.23 4.66
N ALA A 97 -9.17 7.33 3.76
CA ALA A 97 -8.50 6.09 4.15
C ALA A 97 -7.15 6.35 4.84
N ALA A 98 -6.41 7.39 4.43
CA ALA A 98 -5.19 7.81 5.09
C ALA A 98 -5.44 8.33 6.52
N ASP A 99 -6.49 9.13 6.71
CA ASP A 99 -6.91 9.59 8.06
C ASP A 99 -7.29 8.40 8.96
N GLU A 100 -8.10 7.47 8.46
CA GLU A 100 -8.47 6.27 9.20
C GLU A 100 -7.27 5.37 9.53
N ALA A 101 -6.31 5.26 8.61
CA ALA A 101 -5.09 4.49 8.85
C ALA A 101 -4.27 5.09 10.00
N LEU A 102 -4.12 6.42 10.05
CA LEU A 102 -3.44 7.10 11.16
C LEU A 102 -4.14 6.89 12.50
N VAL A 103 -5.48 6.90 12.52
CA VAL A 103 -6.25 6.59 13.73
C VAL A 103 -5.98 5.16 14.21
N LYS A 104 -6.02 4.18 13.29
CA LYS A 104 -5.76 2.76 13.60
C LYS A 104 -4.32 2.54 14.07
N ILE A 105 -3.34 3.20 13.44
CA ILE A 105 -1.94 3.16 13.87
C ILE A 105 -1.79 3.76 15.26
N GLY A 106 -2.36 4.94 15.52
CA GLY A 106 -2.32 5.57 16.83
C GLY A 106 -2.95 4.73 17.95
N ALA A 107 -4.02 3.99 17.64
CA ALA A 107 -4.69 3.11 18.61
C ALA A 107 -3.80 1.93 19.06
N VAL A 108 -2.85 1.51 18.23
CA VAL A 108 -1.96 0.38 18.50
C VAL A 108 -0.56 0.84 18.96
N LEU A 109 -0.24 2.13 18.94
CA LEU A 109 1.05 2.61 19.47
C LEU A 109 1.09 2.61 21.01
N PRO A 110 2.27 2.38 21.64
CA PRO A 110 2.47 2.62 23.07
C PRO A 110 2.09 4.06 23.47
N GLU A 111 1.61 4.28 24.69
CA GLU A 111 1.18 5.63 25.17
C GLU A 111 2.27 6.70 24.97
N THR A 112 3.54 6.36 25.16
CA THR A 112 4.68 7.27 24.96
C THR A 112 4.88 7.70 23.50
N GLU A 113 4.29 6.96 22.56
CA GLU A 113 4.43 7.14 21.12
C GLU A 113 3.17 7.74 20.47
N LYS A 114 1.99 7.66 21.11
CA LYS A 114 0.73 8.19 20.57
C LYS A 114 0.79 9.68 20.23
N ASP A 115 1.38 10.46 21.14
CA ASP A 115 1.59 11.90 20.96
C ASP A 115 2.46 12.24 19.74
N ARG A 116 3.27 11.30 19.25
CA ARG A 116 4.23 11.55 18.16
C ARG A 116 3.55 11.81 16.83
N ILE A 117 2.38 11.20 16.61
CA ILE A 117 1.55 11.48 15.43
C ILE A 117 1.13 12.96 15.44
N ALA A 118 0.70 13.47 16.59
CA ALA A 118 0.27 14.86 16.74
C ALA A 118 1.45 15.85 16.64
N ARG A 119 2.61 15.51 17.23
CA ARG A 119 3.82 16.36 17.26
C ARG A 119 4.62 16.39 15.95
N THR A 120 4.25 15.60 14.95
CA THR A 120 4.94 15.62 13.66
C THR A 120 4.56 16.90 12.91
N GLU A 121 5.50 17.85 12.83
CA GLU A 121 5.32 19.17 12.19
C GLU A 121 5.60 19.16 10.68
N ILE A 122 5.06 18.16 9.97
CA ILE A 122 5.16 18.07 8.50
C ILE A 122 3.79 18.41 7.90
N HIS A 123 3.68 19.54 7.24
CA HIS A 123 2.41 20.06 6.74
C HIS A 123 2.34 20.03 5.21
N THR A 124 1.13 19.93 4.68
CA THR A 124 0.89 19.95 3.22
C THR A 124 -0.35 20.79 2.93
N PRO A 125 -0.31 21.69 1.94
CA PRO A 125 -1.48 22.51 1.59
C PRO A 125 -2.64 21.63 1.09
N MET A 126 -3.85 21.89 1.58
CA MET A 126 -5.02 21.05 1.28
C MET A 126 -5.75 21.43 -0.01
N TRP A 127 -5.42 22.58 -0.59
CA TRP A 127 -6.08 23.18 -1.77
C TRP A 127 -5.33 22.92 -3.09
N VAL A 128 -4.43 21.93 -3.13
CA VAL A 128 -3.61 21.70 -4.35
C VAL A 128 -4.36 20.93 -5.43
N VAL A 129 -5.29 20.05 -5.05
CA VAL A 129 -6.07 19.23 -5.98
C VAL A 129 -7.54 19.61 -5.84
N SER A 130 -8.18 19.95 -6.96
CA SER A 130 -9.61 20.28 -7.02
C SER A 130 -10.47 19.05 -6.71
N ASP A 131 -11.69 19.28 -6.22
CA ASP A 131 -12.62 18.19 -5.88
C ASP A 131 -12.91 17.29 -7.10
N ALA A 132 -13.11 17.88 -8.28
CA ALA A 132 -13.30 17.14 -9.52
C ALA A 132 -12.10 16.24 -9.86
N ALA A 133 -10.86 16.72 -9.67
CA ALA A 133 -9.67 15.91 -9.88
C ALA A 133 -9.55 14.79 -8.83
N ARG A 134 -9.95 15.04 -7.57
CA ARG A 134 -9.97 14.02 -6.51
C ARG A 134 -10.94 12.89 -6.84
N GLU A 135 -12.14 13.23 -7.29
CA GLU A 135 -13.15 12.26 -7.72
C GLU A 135 -12.67 11.44 -8.92
N ALA A 136 -12.04 12.10 -9.90
CA ALA A 136 -11.45 11.43 -11.06
C ALA A 136 -10.34 10.45 -10.65
N ILE A 137 -9.41 10.85 -9.76
CA ILE A 137 -8.34 9.97 -9.24
C ILE A 137 -8.94 8.72 -8.62
N ASP A 138 -9.92 8.88 -7.72
CA ASP A 138 -10.59 7.77 -7.04
C ASP A 138 -11.33 6.84 -8.01
N LEU A 139 -12.01 7.40 -9.02
CA LEU A 139 -12.70 6.62 -10.04
C LEU A 139 -11.72 5.81 -10.89
N ILE A 140 -10.64 6.47 -11.32
CA ILE A 140 -9.61 5.85 -12.17
C ILE A 140 -8.89 4.75 -11.41
N GLU A 141 -8.49 4.97 -10.16
CA GLU A 141 -7.80 3.97 -9.35
C GLU A 141 -8.63 2.68 -9.22
N ARG A 142 -9.92 2.80 -8.89
CA ARG A 142 -10.84 1.65 -8.85
C ARG A 142 -11.02 0.97 -10.20
N ALA A 143 -11.03 1.75 -11.28
CA ALA A 143 -11.17 1.22 -12.63
C ALA A 143 -9.91 0.46 -13.09
N VAL A 144 -8.71 0.87 -12.65
CA VAL A 144 -7.47 0.11 -12.84
C VAL A 144 -7.57 -1.24 -12.14
N GLU A 145 -7.95 -1.26 -10.85
CA GLU A 145 -8.08 -2.48 -10.06
C GLU A 145 -9.09 -3.47 -10.70
N LYS A 146 -10.26 -2.95 -11.09
CA LYS A 146 -11.36 -3.75 -11.66
C LYS A 146 -11.24 -4.00 -13.16
N ARG A 147 -10.19 -3.48 -13.82
CA ARG A 147 -9.97 -3.55 -15.28
C ARG A 147 -11.20 -3.09 -16.07
N GLN A 148 -11.78 -1.96 -15.66
CA GLN A 148 -12.93 -1.35 -16.32
C GLN A 148 -12.45 -0.37 -17.39
N VAL A 149 -13.05 -0.42 -18.58
CA VAL A 149 -12.81 0.57 -19.62
C VAL A 149 -13.44 1.90 -19.19
N LEU A 150 -12.69 2.99 -19.38
CA LEU A 150 -13.14 4.34 -19.11
C LEU A 150 -13.38 5.07 -20.44
N THR A 151 -14.46 5.82 -20.51
CA THR A 151 -14.66 6.84 -21.55
C THR A 151 -14.27 8.19 -20.96
N ILE A 152 -13.36 8.89 -21.62
CA ILE A 152 -12.87 10.21 -21.20
C ILE A 152 -13.11 11.27 -22.26
N ASP A 153 -13.50 12.46 -21.83
CA ASP A 153 -13.41 13.68 -22.62
C ASP A 153 -12.10 14.38 -22.27
N TYR A 154 -11.16 14.38 -23.20
CA TYR A 154 -9.79 14.84 -22.96
C TYR A 154 -9.43 16.02 -23.85
N SER A 155 -8.91 17.10 -23.26
CA SER A 155 -8.29 18.21 -23.98
C SER A 155 -6.79 18.00 -24.09
N ASP A 156 -6.25 17.99 -25.33
CA ASP A 156 -4.81 17.99 -25.54
C ASP A 156 -4.16 19.36 -25.24
N GLU A 157 -2.84 19.45 -25.43
CA GLU A 157 -2.06 20.69 -25.22
C GLU A 157 -2.46 21.84 -26.13
N ALA A 158 -2.98 21.52 -27.31
CA ALA A 158 -3.48 22.51 -28.25
C ALA A 158 -4.95 22.90 -27.96
N GLY A 159 -5.53 22.41 -26.86
CA GLY A 159 -6.92 22.67 -26.50
C GLY A 159 -7.95 21.86 -27.30
N ARG A 160 -7.51 20.84 -28.05
CA ARG A 160 -8.42 20.04 -28.88
C ARG A 160 -9.05 18.94 -28.03
N GLY A 161 -10.36 19.02 -27.86
CA GLY A 161 -11.16 18.01 -27.19
C GLY A 161 -11.29 16.72 -28.00
N THR A 162 -11.17 15.58 -27.35
CA THR A 162 -11.42 14.26 -27.92
C THR A 162 -12.11 13.36 -26.91
N ALA A 163 -13.15 12.64 -27.34
CA ALA A 163 -13.74 11.55 -26.57
C ALA A 163 -12.99 10.24 -26.86
N ARG A 164 -12.59 9.49 -25.84
CA ARG A 164 -11.78 8.27 -25.99
C ARG A 164 -12.16 7.19 -25.01
N ASP A 165 -12.25 5.96 -25.53
CA ASP A 165 -12.25 4.77 -24.70
C ASP A 165 -10.81 4.33 -24.42
N ILE A 166 -10.51 4.14 -23.13
CA ILE A 166 -9.18 3.81 -22.65
C ILE A 166 -9.24 2.65 -21.65
N ARG A 167 -8.19 1.83 -21.65
CA ARG A 167 -7.98 0.78 -20.65
C ARG A 167 -6.99 1.32 -19.62
N PRO A 168 -7.43 1.79 -18.45
CA PRO A 168 -6.55 2.37 -17.45
C PRO A 168 -5.57 1.32 -16.92
N LEU A 169 -4.27 1.65 -16.89
CA LEU A 169 -3.21 0.72 -16.49
C LEU A 169 -2.51 1.14 -15.19
N GLY A 170 -2.46 2.43 -14.90
CA GLY A 170 -1.87 2.92 -13.66
C GLY A 170 -1.89 4.44 -13.55
N LEU A 171 -1.59 4.93 -12.34
CA LEU A 171 -1.55 6.34 -12.01
C LEU A 171 -0.14 6.73 -11.53
N TRP A 172 0.35 7.88 -12.00
CA TRP A 172 1.62 8.48 -11.59
C TRP A 172 1.38 9.84 -11.00
N PHE A 173 2.07 10.10 -9.89
CA PHE A 173 2.09 11.42 -9.26
C PHE A 173 3.46 12.05 -9.43
N TRP A 174 3.50 13.23 -10.04
CA TRP A 174 4.73 13.98 -10.34
C TRP A 174 4.94 15.18 -9.41
N GLY A 175 4.41 15.11 -8.18
CA GLY A 175 4.50 16.20 -7.19
C GLY A 175 3.47 17.31 -7.36
N LYS A 176 3.07 17.65 -8.60
CA LYS A 176 2.01 18.63 -8.87
C LYS A 176 0.82 18.09 -9.64
N VAL A 177 1.04 17.09 -10.49
CA VAL A 177 0.06 16.62 -11.47
C VAL A 177 -0.02 15.11 -11.43
N TRP A 178 -1.24 14.58 -11.53
CA TRP A 178 -1.48 13.16 -11.75
C TRP A 178 -1.60 12.85 -13.24
N THR A 179 -1.01 11.74 -13.64
CA THR A 179 -1.08 11.22 -15.01
C THR A 179 -1.57 9.77 -14.99
N LEU A 180 -2.57 9.49 -15.82
CA LEU A 180 -3.08 8.15 -16.10
C LEU A 180 -2.36 7.58 -17.32
N VAL A 181 -1.66 6.46 -17.15
CA VAL A 181 -1.22 5.65 -18.29
C VAL A 181 -2.30 4.66 -18.65
N ALA A 182 -2.63 4.61 -19.93
CA ALA A 182 -3.67 3.73 -20.43
C ALA A 182 -3.36 3.24 -21.85
N TRP A 183 -3.95 2.11 -22.24
CA TRP A 183 -4.08 1.75 -23.65
C TRP A 183 -5.24 2.52 -24.27
N CYS A 184 -5.00 3.31 -25.30
CA CYS A 184 -6.02 4.09 -25.98
C CYS A 184 -6.58 3.29 -27.15
N GLU A 185 -7.84 2.87 -27.08
CA GLU A 185 -8.43 2.01 -28.13
C GLU A 185 -8.58 2.73 -29.47
N MET A 186 -8.81 4.05 -29.43
CA MET A 186 -8.87 4.87 -30.64
C MET A 186 -7.51 4.98 -31.36
N ARG A 187 -6.40 4.91 -30.63
CA ARG A 187 -5.05 5.06 -31.19
C ARG A 187 -4.30 3.74 -31.33
N ASP A 188 -4.87 2.66 -30.80
CA ASP A 188 -4.26 1.34 -30.70
C ASP A 188 -2.82 1.39 -30.16
N ASP A 189 -2.62 2.21 -29.12
CA ASP A 189 -1.29 2.49 -28.55
C ASP A 189 -1.39 2.99 -27.10
N PHE A 190 -0.28 2.95 -26.37
CA PHE A 190 -0.17 3.54 -25.03
C PHE A 190 -0.22 5.06 -25.07
N ARG A 191 -0.88 5.67 -24.08
CA ARG A 191 -0.92 7.11 -23.89
C ARG A 191 -0.93 7.46 -22.41
N ALA A 192 -0.32 8.60 -22.11
CA ALA A 192 -0.40 9.26 -20.82
C ALA A 192 -1.41 10.42 -20.89
N PHE A 193 -2.32 10.49 -19.93
CA PHE A 193 -3.37 11.51 -19.84
C PHE A 193 -3.23 12.26 -18.52
N ARG A 194 -3.06 13.58 -18.56
CA ARG A 194 -3.08 14.37 -17.32
C ARG A 194 -4.50 14.48 -16.80
N ILE A 195 -4.70 14.17 -15.52
CA ILE A 195 -6.05 14.15 -14.92
C ILE A 195 -6.68 15.55 -14.93
N ASP A 196 -5.89 16.60 -14.75
CA ASP A 196 -6.36 18.00 -14.77
C ASP A 196 -6.86 18.46 -16.15
N ARG A 197 -6.58 17.71 -17.22
CA ARG A 197 -7.06 17.97 -18.59
C ARG A 197 -8.23 17.07 -19.00
N ILE A 198 -8.70 16.20 -18.10
CA ILE A 198 -9.89 15.37 -18.31
C ILE A 198 -11.11 16.21 -17.90
N ALA A 199 -11.95 16.56 -18.88
CA ALA A 199 -13.19 17.30 -18.64
C ALA A 199 -14.28 16.39 -18.05
N SER A 200 -14.32 15.13 -18.47
CA SER A 200 -15.25 14.12 -17.93
C SER A 200 -14.59 12.73 -17.97
N VAL A 201 -14.91 11.88 -16.99
CA VAL A 201 -14.51 10.48 -16.96
C VAL A 201 -15.65 9.62 -16.43
N VAL A 202 -16.02 8.58 -17.18
CA VAL A 202 -17.09 7.66 -16.83
C VAL A 202 -16.69 6.21 -17.11
N ILE A 203 -17.30 5.26 -16.40
CA ILE A 203 -17.13 3.83 -16.66
C ILE A 203 -17.94 3.48 -17.92
N ALA A 204 -17.29 2.90 -18.93
CA ALA A 204 -17.90 2.55 -20.21
C ALA A 204 -18.84 1.31 -20.15
N GLY A 205 -19.06 0.74 -18.96
CA GLY A 205 -19.91 -0.45 -18.75
C GLY A 205 -19.28 -1.79 -19.15
N ARG A 206 -18.03 -1.80 -19.60
CA ARG A 206 -17.30 -3.01 -20.02
C ARG A 206 -15.94 -3.14 -19.34
N THR A 207 -15.44 -4.37 -19.23
CA THR A 207 -14.12 -4.70 -18.70
C THR A 207 -13.19 -5.17 -19.80
N PHE A 208 -11.88 -5.06 -19.59
CA PHE A 208 -10.86 -5.62 -20.49
C PHE A 208 -10.09 -6.76 -19.83
N LYS A 209 -9.60 -7.70 -20.64
CA LYS A 209 -8.73 -8.79 -20.19
C LYS A 209 -7.26 -8.39 -20.40
N PRO A 210 -6.31 -8.96 -19.63
CA PRO A 210 -4.89 -8.82 -19.93
C PRO A 210 -4.59 -9.33 -21.34
N GLU A 211 -4.03 -8.47 -22.18
CA GLU A 211 -3.63 -8.78 -23.55
C GLU A 211 -2.15 -8.45 -23.71
N ARG A 212 -1.39 -9.36 -24.32
CA ARG A 212 0.02 -9.12 -24.62
C ARG A 212 0.16 -7.90 -25.55
N GLY A 213 1.07 -6.99 -25.22
CA GLY A 213 1.27 -5.74 -25.94
C GLY A 213 0.44 -4.57 -25.41
N LYS A 214 -0.49 -4.79 -24.47
CA LYS A 214 -1.41 -3.76 -23.94
C LYS A 214 -1.39 -3.64 -22.42
N GLN A 215 -0.47 -4.34 -21.74
CA GLN A 215 -0.36 -4.32 -20.28
C GLN A 215 0.64 -3.28 -19.80
N LEU A 216 0.58 -2.96 -18.51
CA LEU A 216 1.54 -2.05 -17.88
C LEU A 216 3.01 -2.53 -18.03
N ALA A 217 3.25 -3.83 -17.97
CA ALA A 217 4.59 -4.39 -18.21
C ALA A 217 5.06 -4.20 -19.66
N ASP A 218 4.14 -4.21 -20.63
CA ASP A 218 4.45 -3.90 -22.03
C ASP A 218 4.79 -2.42 -22.20
N PHE A 219 4.05 -1.54 -21.52
CA PHE A 219 4.33 -0.11 -21.49
C PHE A 219 5.74 0.20 -20.97
N TYR A 220 6.17 -0.41 -19.85
CA TYR A 220 7.54 -0.20 -19.36
C TYR A 220 8.61 -0.64 -20.36
N ARG A 221 8.40 -1.79 -21.02
CA ARG A 221 9.31 -2.27 -22.08
C ARG A 221 9.37 -1.31 -23.27
N ALA A 222 8.26 -0.66 -23.59
CA ALA A 222 8.17 0.32 -24.67
C ALA A 222 8.93 1.62 -24.31
N VAL A 223 8.76 2.12 -23.07
CA VAL A 223 9.49 3.29 -22.55
C VAL A 223 11.01 3.05 -22.50
N GLU A 224 11.47 1.86 -22.06
CA GLU A 224 12.89 1.50 -22.05
C GLU A 224 13.52 1.51 -23.45
N ARG A 225 12.71 1.30 -24.49
CA ARG A 225 13.12 1.34 -25.91
C ARG A 225 13.10 2.74 -26.50
N SER A 226 12.96 3.78 -25.67
CA SER A 226 12.94 5.21 -26.03
C SER A 226 11.72 5.70 -26.83
N GLU A 227 10.60 5.00 -26.74
CA GLU A 227 9.32 5.52 -27.25
C GLU A 227 8.76 6.58 -26.29
N ASP A 228 8.62 7.83 -26.76
CA ASP A 228 8.10 8.94 -25.96
C ASP A 228 6.57 8.89 -25.89
N TYR A 229 6.07 8.42 -24.75
CA TYR A 229 4.64 8.33 -24.46
C TYR A 229 4.08 9.56 -23.73
N GLY A 230 4.84 10.65 -23.61
CA GLY A 230 4.38 11.87 -22.94
C GLY A 230 4.20 11.69 -21.44
N MET A 231 4.99 10.81 -20.82
CA MET A 231 4.88 10.45 -19.39
C MET A 231 5.15 11.61 -18.44
N ALA A 232 6.11 12.47 -18.79
CA ALA A 232 6.46 13.61 -17.97
C ALA A 232 5.52 14.78 -18.30
N PRO A 233 4.87 15.39 -17.30
CA PRO A 233 4.14 16.64 -17.53
C PRO A 233 5.16 17.70 -17.94
N ASP A 234 5.14 18.11 -19.21
CA ASP A 234 5.97 19.16 -19.84
C ASP A 234 7.44 19.22 -19.37
N ARG A 235 8.40 18.86 -20.23
CA ARG A 235 9.84 19.10 -19.99
C ARG A 235 10.22 20.60 -19.85
N ALA A 236 9.25 21.50 -19.91
CA ALA A 236 9.39 22.95 -19.75
C ALA A 236 9.46 23.39 -18.27
N ALA A 237 10.49 22.95 -17.56
CA ALA A 237 10.91 23.58 -16.29
C ALA A 237 12.41 23.32 -15.98
N ARG A 238 13.25 23.17 -17.02
CA ARG A 238 14.72 23.28 -16.86
C ARG A 238 15.17 24.67 -17.30
N THR A 239 15.06 25.61 -16.38
CA THR A 239 15.85 26.85 -16.30
C THR A 239 15.96 27.19 -14.83
#